data_AF-E4UZW9-F1
#
_entry.id   AF-E4UZW9-F1
#
_cell.length_a   1.000
_cell.length_b   1.000
_cell.length_c   1.000
_cell.angle_alpha   90.00
_cell.angle_beta   90.00
_cell.angle_gamma   90.00
#
_symmetry.space_group_name_H-M   'P 1'
#
loop_
_entity.id
_entity.type
_entity.pdbx_description
1 polymer ?
#
loop_
_entity_poly.entity_id
_entity_poly.type
_entity_poly.pdbx_seq_one_letter_code
_entity_poly.pdbx_strand_id
1 'polypeptide(L)'
;MPLQKGIDLEFFKHLKQDLTVDDQDSAYLLENNLVGGQIRTQNKLALDLKGGNFVLKTYIYPALKALATGKSIKTLMFDSVYRLCRQNPSLEAPLRVLEEYVDSKGPNSTASPRLLSCDLIDPSKSRVKIYILELNVTLEAMEDLWTLGGRLNDAATLAGLEMVRELWDLVKLPPGLRDYPEPFLQLGTIPDEQLPLMANYTLHHNEAMPEPQVYFTTFGLNDGRIAEGLVTFFERRGWDHMARTYKDSLRAYYPHADQETLNYLHAYISFSYRKGTPYLSVYLQTFETGDWPISNFGIPVVKPLRSNVGCQHPISFSIPITKAPLLGV
;
A
#
# COMPACT_ATOMS: atom_id res chain seq x y z
N MET A 1 6.60 -22.57 -20.91
CA MET A 1 6.97 -22.89 -19.51
C MET A 1 6.37 -21.82 -18.61
N PRO A 2 5.89 -22.15 -17.39
CA PRO A 2 5.44 -21.12 -16.46
C PRO A 2 6.60 -20.18 -16.13
N LEU A 3 6.30 -18.88 -16.05
CA LEU A 3 7.28 -17.81 -15.77
C LEU A 3 8.04 -18.05 -14.47
N GLN A 4 7.37 -18.67 -13.48
CA GLN A 4 7.99 -19.19 -12.26
C GLN A 4 7.18 -20.38 -11.69
N LYS A 5 7.88 -21.37 -11.12
CA LYS A 5 7.26 -22.48 -10.38
C LYS A 5 6.89 -22.05 -8.96
N GLY A 6 5.82 -22.63 -8.40
CA GLY A 6 5.43 -22.42 -7.00
C GLY A 6 4.51 -21.22 -6.75
N ILE A 7 3.97 -20.60 -7.80
CA ILE A 7 2.82 -19.69 -7.65
C ILE A 7 1.59 -20.54 -7.31
N ASP A 8 0.95 -20.22 -6.20
CA ASP A 8 -0.31 -20.83 -5.76
C ASP A 8 -1.38 -19.75 -5.66
N LEU A 9 -2.60 -20.07 -6.10
CA LEU A 9 -3.72 -19.13 -6.19
C LEU A 9 -4.88 -19.49 -5.26
N GLU A 10 -4.73 -20.46 -4.36
CA GLU A 10 -5.80 -20.90 -3.45
C GLU A 10 -6.32 -19.73 -2.59
N PHE A 11 -5.45 -19.09 -1.82
CA PHE A 11 -5.83 -17.92 -1.01
C PHE A 11 -6.31 -16.75 -1.89
N PHE A 12 -5.71 -16.54 -3.06
CA PHE A 12 -6.15 -15.48 -3.98
C PHE A 12 -7.58 -15.69 -4.44
N LYS A 13 -7.94 -16.90 -4.89
CA LYS A 13 -9.29 -17.22 -5.37
C LYS A 13 -10.33 -17.01 -4.27
N HIS A 14 -10.06 -17.53 -3.06
CA HIS A 14 -10.95 -17.37 -1.91
C HIS A 14 -11.15 -15.88 -1.55
N LEU A 15 -10.05 -15.15 -1.32
CA LEU A 15 -10.13 -13.76 -0.91
C LEU A 15 -10.71 -12.86 -2.01
N LYS A 16 -10.39 -13.13 -3.28
CA LYS A 16 -10.95 -12.36 -4.40
C LYS A 16 -12.45 -12.55 -4.51
N GLN A 17 -12.95 -13.78 -4.36
CA GLN A 17 -14.38 -14.06 -4.39
C GLN A 17 -15.12 -13.36 -3.25
N ASP A 18 -14.56 -13.37 -2.05
CA ASP A 18 -15.20 -12.80 -0.87
C ASP A 18 -15.15 -11.27 -0.83
N LEU A 19 -14.07 -10.66 -1.36
CA LEU A 19 -13.70 -9.28 -1.06
C LEU A 19 -13.63 -8.36 -2.28
N THR A 20 -13.93 -8.86 -3.48
CA THR A 20 -14.08 -8.01 -4.67
C THR A 20 -15.49 -8.10 -5.23
N VAL A 21 -15.92 -7.05 -5.92
CA VAL A 21 -17.21 -7.03 -6.60
C VAL A 21 -17.23 -8.04 -7.73
N ASP A 22 -18.34 -8.75 -7.86
CA ASP A 22 -18.66 -9.53 -9.05
C ASP A 22 -19.52 -8.72 -10.03
N ASP A 23 -20.05 -9.36 -11.08
CA ASP A 23 -20.85 -8.71 -12.10
C ASP A 23 -22.18 -8.17 -11.52
N GLN A 24 -22.77 -8.86 -10.55
CA GLN A 24 -24.03 -8.44 -9.92
C GLN A 24 -23.82 -7.25 -9.00
N ASP A 25 -22.79 -7.30 -8.16
CA ASP A 25 -22.37 -6.18 -7.33
C ASP A 25 -22.06 -4.96 -8.19
N SER A 26 -21.34 -5.16 -9.30
CA SER A 26 -20.94 -4.08 -10.21
C SER A 26 -22.15 -3.43 -10.88
N ALA A 27 -23.12 -4.23 -11.34
CA ALA A 27 -24.38 -3.74 -11.90
C ALA A 27 -25.17 -2.94 -10.84
N TYR A 28 -25.32 -3.49 -9.64
CA TYR A 28 -26.01 -2.83 -8.53
C TYR A 28 -25.39 -1.47 -8.17
N LEU A 29 -24.06 -1.42 -8.04
CA LEU A 29 -23.33 -0.18 -7.72
C LEU A 29 -23.49 0.88 -8.82
N LEU A 30 -23.52 0.46 -10.09
CA LEU A 30 -23.70 1.35 -11.24
C LEU A 30 -25.13 1.90 -11.33
N GLU A 31 -26.12 1.01 -11.27
CA GLU A 31 -27.55 1.35 -11.37
C GLU A 31 -28.00 2.30 -10.26
N ASN A 32 -27.41 2.17 -9.07
CA ASN A 32 -27.74 2.99 -7.90
C ASN A 32 -26.77 4.18 -7.68
N ASN A 33 -25.79 4.39 -8.58
CA ASN A 33 -24.81 5.47 -8.52
C ASN A 33 -24.10 5.61 -7.15
N LEU A 34 -23.70 4.48 -6.54
CA LEU A 34 -23.22 4.44 -5.15
C LEU A 34 -21.72 4.72 -4.98
N VAL A 35 -20.94 4.65 -6.06
CA VAL A 35 -19.46 4.75 -5.98
C VAL A 35 -18.96 6.19 -5.98
N GLY A 36 -19.66 7.09 -6.68
CA GLY A 36 -19.22 8.48 -6.85
C GLY A 36 -17.80 8.59 -7.42
N GLY A 37 -17.02 9.54 -6.88
CA GLY A 37 -15.62 9.82 -7.24
C GLY A 37 -14.58 8.90 -6.59
N GLN A 38 -15.00 7.84 -5.89
CA GLN A 38 -14.08 6.96 -5.19
C GLN A 38 -13.15 6.20 -6.15
N ILE A 39 -11.90 5.99 -5.73
CA ILE A 39 -10.95 5.11 -6.41
C ILE A 39 -11.48 3.66 -6.40
N ARG A 40 -11.44 3.03 -7.57
CA ARG A 40 -12.14 1.75 -7.84
C ARG A 40 -11.24 0.51 -7.82
N THR A 41 -9.98 0.64 -7.41
CA THR A 41 -9.04 -0.49 -7.32
C THR A 41 -9.65 -1.62 -6.50
N GLN A 42 -9.73 -2.83 -7.08
CA GLN A 42 -10.20 -4.04 -6.37
C GLN A 42 -9.04 -4.88 -5.88
N ASN A 43 -7.98 -5.01 -6.68
CA ASN A 43 -6.77 -5.73 -6.31
C ASN A 43 -5.54 -5.23 -7.08
N LYS A 44 -4.35 -5.37 -6.48
CA LYS A 44 -3.04 -5.15 -7.13
C LYS A 44 -2.12 -6.34 -6.87
N LEU A 45 -1.13 -6.52 -7.73
CA LEU A 45 -0.07 -7.52 -7.56
C LEU A 45 1.25 -6.83 -7.20
N ALA A 46 2.10 -7.52 -6.44
CA ALA A 46 3.46 -7.10 -6.15
C ALA A 46 4.43 -8.29 -6.30
N LEU A 47 5.66 -7.98 -6.74
CA LEU A 47 6.72 -8.97 -6.93
C LEU A 47 7.90 -8.60 -6.04
N ASP A 48 8.23 -9.44 -5.06
CA ASP A 48 9.49 -9.33 -4.33
C ASP A 48 10.60 -10.00 -5.15
N LEU A 49 11.52 -9.23 -5.72
CA LEU A 49 12.61 -9.75 -6.55
C LEU A 49 13.78 -10.23 -5.68
N LYS A 50 14.15 -11.52 -5.75
CA LYS A 50 15.25 -12.09 -4.95
C LYS A 50 15.96 -13.23 -5.67
N GLY A 51 17.28 -13.07 -5.90
CA GLY A 51 18.15 -14.15 -6.37
C GLY A 51 17.70 -14.81 -7.68
N GLY A 52 17.24 -14.00 -8.65
CA GLY A 52 16.72 -14.48 -9.94
C GLY A 52 15.30 -15.05 -9.93
N ASN A 53 14.65 -15.09 -8.76
CA ASN A 53 13.24 -15.47 -8.59
C ASN A 53 12.42 -14.28 -8.09
N PHE A 54 11.10 -14.42 -8.06
CA PHE A 54 10.19 -13.48 -7.42
C PHE A 54 9.17 -14.16 -6.50
N VAL A 55 8.74 -13.49 -5.44
CA VAL A 55 7.55 -13.92 -4.68
C VAL A 55 6.39 -13.01 -5.09
N LEU A 56 5.32 -13.61 -5.62
CA LEU A 56 4.13 -12.89 -6.02
C LEU A 56 3.22 -12.67 -4.81
N LYS A 57 2.66 -11.47 -4.68
CA LYS A 57 1.68 -11.10 -3.66
C LYS A 57 0.47 -10.45 -4.31
N THR A 58 -0.67 -10.55 -3.66
CA THR A 58 -1.87 -9.77 -3.98
C THR A 58 -2.19 -8.82 -2.83
N TYR A 59 -2.79 -7.68 -3.13
CA TYR A 59 -3.49 -6.83 -2.17
C TYR A 59 -4.92 -6.67 -2.66
N ILE A 60 -5.90 -6.78 -1.77
CA ILE A 60 -7.33 -6.77 -2.09
C ILE A 60 -8.05 -5.71 -1.26
N TYR A 61 -8.86 -4.89 -1.94
CA TYR A 61 -9.53 -3.70 -1.41
C TYR A 61 -11.06 -3.90 -1.38
N PRO A 62 -11.64 -4.25 -0.22
CA PRO A 62 -13.06 -4.59 -0.10
C PRO A 62 -14.02 -3.39 -0.06
N ALA A 63 -13.56 -2.16 -0.29
CA ALA A 63 -14.39 -0.96 -0.13
C ALA A 63 -15.64 -0.98 -1.05
N LEU A 64 -15.51 -1.35 -2.32
CA LEU A 64 -16.67 -1.45 -3.22
C LEU A 64 -17.57 -2.64 -2.86
N LYS A 65 -17.00 -3.76 -2.39
CA LYS A 65 -17.77 -4.92 -1.91
C LYS A 65 -18.57 -4.57 -0.66
N ALA A 66 -18.02 -3.75 0.23
CA ALA A 66 -18.71 -3.21 1.40
C ALA A 66 -19.92 -2.36 0.98
N LEU A 67 -19.75 -1.47 0.00
CA LEU A 67 -20.85 -0.68 -0.56
C LEU A 67 -21.93 -1.57 -1.20
N ALA A 68 -21.55 -2.56 -2.01
CA ALA A 68 -22.50 -3.42 -2.71
C ALA A 68 -23.32 -4.31 -1.77
N THR A 69 -22.71 -4.79 -0.68
CA THR A 69 -23.32 -5.75 0.24
C THR A 69 -23.93 -5.13 1.50
N GLY A 70 -23.66 -3.84 1.76
CA GLY A 70 -24.01 -3.17 3.01
C GLY A 70 -23.25 -3.66 4.25
N LYS A 71 -22.24 -4.52 4.09
CA LYS A 71 -21.40 -5.02 5.19
C LYS A 71 -20.21 -4.09 5.42
N SER A 72 -19.77 -3.98 6.67
CA SER A 72 -18.54 -3.25 6.99
C SER A 72 -17.31 -3.94 6.39
N ILE A 73 -16.25 -3.16 6.09
CA ILE A 73 -14.96 -3.69 5.63
C ILE A 73 -14.37 -4.67 6.65
N LYS A 74 -14.44 -4.34 7.95
CA LYS A 74 -14.00 -5.23 9.04
C LYS A 74 -14.71 -6.58 8.91
N THR A 75 -16.05 -6.58 8.88
CA THR A 75 -16.84 -7.81 8.79
C THR A 75 -16.46 -8.63 7.57
N LEU A 76 -16.38 -8.01 6.38
CA LEU A 76 -15.99 -8.72 5.15
C LEU A 76 -14.62 -9.39 5.29
N MET A 77 -13.62 -8.65 5.75
CA MET A 77 -12.24 -9.15 5.87
C MET A 77 -12.12 -10.25 6.92
N PHE A 78 -12.56 -10.00 8.16
CA PHE A 78 -12.38 -10.95 9.26
C PHE A 78 -13.20 -12.23 9.00
N ASP A 79 -14.45 -12.13 8.54
CA ASP A 79 -15.25 -13.31 8.17
C ASP A 79 -14.57 -14.14 7.07
N SER A 80 -13.96 -13.48 6.08
CA SER A 80 -13.26 -14.17 4.99
C SER A 80 -12.01 -14.90 5.49
N VAL A 81 -11.22 -14.29 6.37
CA VAL A 81 -10.03 -14.94 6.93
C VAL A 81 -10.42 -16.06 7.92
N TYR A 82 -11.49 -15.93 8.69
CA TYR A 82 -12.01 -17.05 9.50
C TYR A 82 -12.45 -18.23 8.64
N ARG A 83 -13.00 -18.00 7.44
CA ARG A 83 -13.28 -19.09 6.49
C ARG A 83 -11.99 -19.78 6.02
N LEU A 84 -10.91 -19.04 5.77
CA LEU A 84 -9.59 -19.62 5.47
C LEU A 84 -9.05 -20.47 6.64
N CYS A 85 -9.29 -20.03 7.89
CA CYS A 85 -8.84 -20.73 9.09
C CYS A 85 -9.43 -22.15 9.20
N ARG A 86 -10.59 -22.43 8.60
CA ARG A 86 -11.16 -23.79 8.58
C ARG A 86 -10.24 -24.82 7.91
N GLN A 87 -9.49 -24.39 6.90
CA GLN A 87 -8.49 -25.21 6.20
C GLN A 87 -7.06 -24.92 6.70
N ASN A 88 -6.86 -23.79 7.38
CA ASN A 88 -5.58 -23.34 7.91
C ASN A 88 -5.70 -22.89 9.38
N PRO A 89 -5.99 -23.81 10.34
CA PRO A 89 -6.35 -23.44 11.71
C PRO A 89 -5.28 -22.66 12.47
N SER A 90 -4.02 -22.80 12.05
CA SER A 90 -2.88 -22.07 12.56
C SER A 90 -2.99 -20.54 12.45
N LEU A 91 -3.83 -20.01 11.55
CA LEU A 91 -4.03 -18.57 11.38
C LEU A 91 -5.04 -17.98 12.37
N GLU A 92 -5.82 -18.81 13.07
CA GLU A 92 -6.96 -18.37 13.88
C GLU A 92 -6.53 -17.60 15.12
N ALA A 93 -5.48 -18.07 15.82
CA ALA A 93 -4.99 -17.42 17.04
C ALA A 93 -4.56 -15.96 16.82
N PRO A 94 -3.65 -15.64 15.87
CA PRO A 94 -3.27 -14.25 15.62
C PRO A 94 -4.40 -13.42 15.02
N LEU A 95 -5.32 -14.02 14.25
CA LEU A 95 -6.50 -13.32 13.72
C LEU A 95 -7.42 -12.85 14.85
N ARG A 96 -7.71 -13.72 15.82
CA ARG A 96 -8.56 -13.41 16.98
C ARG A 96 -7.95 -12.29 17.83
N VAL A 97 -6.64 -12.35 18.12
CA VAL A 97 -5.95 -11.28 18.86
C VAL A 97 -6.07 -9.94 18.14
N LEU A 98 -5.92 -9.93 16.81
CA LEU A 98 -6.07 -8.71 16.02
C LEU A 98 -7.51 -8.20 16.03
N GLU A 99 -8.51 -9.08 15.94
CA GLU A 99 -9.92 -8.70 16.00
C GLU A 99 -10.27 -8.07 17.35
N GLU A 100 -9.85 -8.69 18.45
CA GLU A 100 -10.02 -8.18 19.81
C GLU A 100 -9.35 -6.81 20.00
N TYR A 101 -8.17 -6.61 19.41
CA TYR A 101 -7.50 -5.31 19.40
C TYR A 101 -8.34 -4.25 18.66
N VAL A 102 -8.79 -4.55 17.44
CA VAL A 102 -9.63 -3.65 16.64
C VAL A 102 -10.93 -3.31 17.38
N ASP A 103 -11.59 -4.30 17.97
CA ASP A 103 -12.83 -4.07 18.72
C ASP A 103 -12.63 -3.26 19.99
N SER A 104 -11.48 -3.43 20.67
CA SER A 104 -11.17 -2.66 21.87
C SER A 104 -11.02 -1.15 21.62
N LYS A 105 -10.88 -0.71 20.36
CA LYS A 105 -10.84 0.71 20.00
C LYS A 105 -12.21 1.37 19.97
N GLY A 106 -13.29 0.59 19.90
CA GLY A 106 -14.65 1.08 19.86
C GLY A 106 -15.07 1.74 18.53
N PRO A 107 -16.35 2.14 18.41
CA PRO A 107 -16.93 2.61 17.15
C PRO A 107 -16.43 3.97 16.67
N ASN A 108 -15.85 4.77 17.58
CA ASN A 108 -15.34 6.11 17.28
C ASN A 108 -13.82 6.12 17.07
N SER A 109 -13.22 4.95 16.81
CA SER A 109 -11.80 4.84 16.58
C SER A 109 -11.36 5.62 15.34
N THR A 110 -10.19 6.23 15.42
CA THR A 110 -9.47 6.79 14.27
C THR A 110 -8.75 5.72 13.46
N ALA A 111 -8.65 4.49 13.99
CA ALA A 111 -8.11 3.32 13.33
C ALA A 111 -9.21 2.44 12.72
N SER A 112 -9.07 2.05 11.45
CA SER A 112 -10.03 1.16 10.78
C SER A 112 -9.38 0.20 9.79
N PRO A 113 -9.83 -1.07 9.71
CA PRO A 113 -9.38 -2.01 8.66
C PRO A 113 -9.71 -1.49 7.26
N ARG A 114 -8.77 -1.61 6.32
CA ARG A 114 -8.91 -1.08 4.96
C ARG A 114 -8.71 -2.06 3.84
N LEU A 115 -7.74 -2.96 3.97
CA LEU A 115 -7.39 -3.93 2.93
C LEU A 115 -6.63 -5.11 3.56
N LEU A 116 -6.43 -6.16 2.78
CA LEU A 116 -5.48 -7.22 3.14
C LEU A 116 -4.58 -7.60 1.97
N SER A 117 -3.50 -8.31 2.28
CA SER A 117 -2.62 -8.92 1.29
C SER A 117 -2.28 -10.35 1.66
N CYS A 118 -1.92 -11.17 0.68
CA CYS A 118 -1.31 -12.47 0.93
C CYS A 118 -0.23 -12.80 -0.09
N ASP A 119 0.69 -13.69 0.30
CA ASP A 119 1.66 -14.29 -0.61
C ASP A 119 0.96 -15.35 -1.49
N LEU A 120 1.23 -15.36 -2.80
CA LEU A 120 0.66 -16.30 -3.77
C LEU A 120 1.57 -17.53 -3.91
N ILE A 121 1.70 -18.24 -2.80
CA ILE A 121 2.51 -19.44 -2.59
C ILE A 121 1.69 -20.48 -1.82
N ASP A 122 2.25 -21.67 -1.63
CA ASP A 122 1.67 -22.75 -0.82
C ASP A 122 0.94 -22.20 0.44
N PRO A 123 -0.35 -22.52 0.64
CA PRO A 123 -1.16 -22.04 1.76
C PRO A 123 -0.52 -22.20 3.13
N SER A 124 0.25 -23.27 3.38
CA SER A 124 0.93 -23.51 4.65
C SER A 124 2.08 -22.54 4.94
N LYS A 125 2.49 -21.75 3.94
CA LYS A 125 3.57 -20.76 4.01
C LYS A 125 3.09 -19.34 3.72
N SER A 126 1.88 -19.19 3.17
CA SER A 126 1.33 -17.89 2.79
C SER A 126 1.05 -17.05 4.04
N ARG A 127 1.48 -15.79 4.03
CA ARG A 127 1.18 -14.88 5.14
C ARG A 127 0.05 -13.95 4.74
N VAL A 128 -1.04 -13.99 5.50
CA VAL A 128 -2.09 -12.98 5.41
C VAL A 128 -1.67 -11.75 6.21
N LYS A 129 -1.79 -10.56 5.62
CA LYS A 129 -1.59 -9.28 6.30
C LYS A 129 -2.87 -8.47 6.26
N ILE A 130 -3.34 -8.01 7.41
CA ILE A 130 -4.50 -7.11 7.53
C ILE A 130 -3.96 -5.69 7.78
N TYR A 131 -4.42 -4.71 7.00
CA TYR A 131 -3.98 -3.33 7.09
C TYR A 131 -5.04 -2.47 7.76
N ILE A 132 -4.59 -1.66 8.72
CA ILE A 132 -5.37 -0.69 9.46
C ILE A 132 -4.86 0.70 9.09
N LEU A 133 -5.77 1.57 8.63
CA LEU A 133 -5.50 2.99 8.45
C LEU A 133 -5.76 3.71 9.77
N GLU A 134 -4.91 4.67 10.13
CA GLU A 134 -5.01 5.44 11.36
C GLU A 134 -5.01 6.94 11.03
N LEU A 135 -6.14 7.60 11.27
CA LEU A 135 -6.34 9.02 10.99
C LEU A 135 -5.62 9.94 11.99
N ASN A 136 -5.36 9.48 13.21
CA ASN A 136 -4.64 10.24 14.23
C ASN A 136 -3.12 10.06 14.05
N VAL A 137 -2.48 11.00 13.36
CA VAL A 137 -1.04 10.98 13.12
C VAL A 137 -0.34 11.47 14.38
N THR A 138 -0.04 10.58 15.32
CA THR A 138 0.81 10.90 16.48
C THR A 138 1.74 9.73 16.79
N LEU A 139 2.80 10.00 17.55
CA LEU A 139 3.68 8.93 18.01
C LEU A 139 2.89 7.93 18.86
N GLU A 140 2.04 8.41 19.78
CA GLU A 140 1.24 7.58 20.67
C GLU A 140 0.33 6.61 19.89
N ALA A 141 -0.31 7.08 18.81
CA ALA A 141 -1.10 6.22 17.95
C ALA A 141 -0.23 5.16 17.25
N MET A 142 0.98 5.53 16.82
CA MET A 142 1.92 4.59 16.21
C MET A 142 2.45 3.55 17.22
N GLU A 143 2.74 3.95 18.46
CA GLU A 143 3.16 3.02 19.53
C GLU A 143 2.04 2.05 19.92
N ASP A 144 0.81 2.56 19.98
CA ASP A 144 -0.37 1.77 20.25
C ASP A 144 -0.65 0.75 19.15
N LEU A 145 -0.53 1.14 17.86
CA LEU A 145 -0.56 0.21 16.73
C LEU A 145 0.57 -0.83 16.80
N TRP A 146 1.79 -0.40 17.13
CA TRP A 146 2.95 -1.28 17.24
C TRP A 146 2.78 -2.33 18.34
N THR A 147 2.23 -1.94 19.49
CA THR A 147 2.09 -2.82 20.66
C THR A 147 0.74 -3.52 20.73
N LEU A 148 -0.17 -3.27 19.77
CA LEU A 148 -1.58 -3.68 19.84
C LEU A 148 -2.24 -3.27 21.17
N GLY A 149 -2.02 -2.01 21.58
CA GLY A 149 -2.48 -1.49 22.87
C GLY A 149 -1.85 -2.21 24.07
N GLY A 150 -0.55 -2.49 23.99
CA GLY A 150 0.22 -3.15 25.06
C GLY A 150 0.14 -4.68 25.10
N ARG A 151 -0.58 -5.33 24.17
CA ARG A 151 -0.64 -6.81 24.06
C ARG A 151 0.69 -7.41 23.62
N LEU A 152 1.46 -6.71 22.80
CA LEU A 152 2.85 -7.02 22.47
C LEU A 152 3.77 -6.18 23.36
N ASN A 153 4.52 -6.85 24.23
CA ASN A 153 5.40 -6.21 25.21
C ASN A 153 6.71 -6.97 25.47
N ASP A 154 7.04 -7.94 24.63
CA ASP A 154 8.29 -8.70 24.76
C ASP A 154 9.51 -7.84 24.40
N ALA A 155 10.69 -8.30 24.80
CA ALA A 155 11.94 -7.55 24.62
C ALA A 155 12.24 -7.21 23.15
N ALA A 156 11.88 -8.07 22.19
CA ALA A 156 12.10 -7.79 20.77
C ALA A 156 11.12 -6.71 20.28
N THR A 157 9.84 -6.77 20.68
CA THR A 157 8.85 -5.72 20.38
C THR A 157 9.32 -4.37 20.91
N LEU A 158 9.78 -4.30 22.16
CA LEU A 158 10.23 -3.04 22.77
C LEU A 158 11.51 -2.50 22.12
N ALA A 159 12.46 -3.37 21.75
CA ALA A 159 13.64 -2.95 20.99
C ALA A 159 13.28 -2.38 19.62
N GLY A 160 12.29 -2.97 18.93
CA GLY A 160 11.77 -2.42 17.68
C GLY A 160 11.02 -1.09 17.87
N LEU A 161 10.30 -0.95 18.99
CA LEU A 161 9.58 0.29 19.34
C LEU A 161 10.54 1.48 19.53
N GLU A 162 11.71 1.27 20.13
CA GLU A 162 12.74 2.32 20.21
C GLU A 162 13.19 2.81 18.82
N MET A 163 13.29 1.90 17.84
CA MET A 163 13.61 2.29 16.47
C MET A 163 12.44 3.00 15.77
N VAL A 164 11.19 2.67 16.12
CA VAL A 164 10.00 3.40 15.65
C VAL A 164 10.02 4.84 16.16
N ARG A 165 10.30 5.04 17.46
CA ARG A 165 10.46 6.37 18.08
C ARG A 165 11.55 7.18 17.40
N GLU A 166 12.70 6.55 17.16
CA GLU A 166 13.79 7.21 16.47
C GLU A 166 13.44 7.60 15.02
N LEU A 167 12.78 6.72 14.27
CA LEU A 167 12.31 7.05 12.92
C LEU A 167 11.30 8.19 12.95
N TRP A 168 10.40 8.22 13.94
CA TRP A 168 9.45 9.32 14.12
C TRP A 168 10.18 10.67 14.28
N ASP A 169 11.21 10.71 15.14
CA ASP A 169 12.01 11.91 15.39
C ASP A 169 12.83 12.36 14.17
N LEU A 170 13.29 11.41 13.35
CA LEU A 170 14.07 11.69 12.14
C LEU A 170 13.19 12.12 10.96
N VAL A 171 12.05 11.46 10.76
CA VAL A 171 11.11 11.72 9.66
C VAL A 171 10.29 13.00 9.90
N LYS A 172 9.95 13.28 11.17
CA LYS A 172 9.19 14.45 11.61
C LYS A 172 7.88 14.60 10.85
N LEU A 173 7.05 13.56 10.92
CA LEU A 173 5.67 13.66 10.44
C LEU A 173 4.96 14.77 11.25
N PRO A 174 4.27 15.71 10.59
CA PRO A 174 3.49 16.69 11.32
C PRO A 174 2.36 15.93 12.06
N PRO A 175 2.16 16.17 13.36
CA PRO A 175 1.13 15.45 14.11
C PRO A 175 -0.28 16.01 13.84
N GLY A 176 -1.29 15.23 14.19
CA GLY A 176 -2.69 15.64 14.22
C GLY A 176 -3.64 14.73 13.45
N LEU A 177 -4.92 15.01 13.58
CA LEU A 177 -5.98 14.28 12.88
C LEU A 177 -5.92 14.59 11.38
N ARG A 178 -6.15 13.58 10.56
CA ARG A 178 -6.21 13.68 9.10
C ARG A 178 -7.59 13.28 8.62
N ASP A 179 -8.07 14.00 7.63
CA ASP A 179 -9.19 13.55 6.81
C ASP A 179 -8.69 12.53 5.77
N TYR A 180 -9.63 11.87 5.10
CA TYR A 180 -9.27 11.14 3.89
C TYR A 180 -8.87 12.14 2.80
N PRO A 181 -7.78 11.88 2.05
CA PRO A 181 -7.35 12.76 0.98
C PRO A 181 -8.37 12.79 -0.16
N GLU A 182 -8.18 13.74 -1.06
CA GLU A 182 -8.80 13.71 -2.37
C GLU A 182 -8.51 12.35 -3.07
N PRO A 183 -9.42 11.83 -3.91
CA PRO A 183 -9.25 10.49 -4.47
C PRO A 183 -7.93 10.30 -5.23
N PHE A 184 -7.48 11.33 -5.95
CA PHE A 184 -6.18 11.38 -6.63
C PHE A 184 -5.80 12.83 -6.96
N LEU A 185 -4.50 13.05 -7.21
CA LEU A 185 -3.99 14.30 -7.76
C LEU A 185 -3.81 14.20 -9.28
N GLN A 186 -4.09 15.28 -10.00
CA GLN A 186 -3.77 15.35 -11.43
C GLN A 186 -2.25 15.27 -11.63
N LEU A 187 -1.82 14.67 -12.74
CA LEU A 187 -0.39 14.61 -13.08
C LEU A 187 0.20 16.01 -13.19
N GLY A 188 1.36 16.22 -12.57
CA GLY A 188 2.04 17.52 -12.49
C GLY A 188 1.56 18.43 -11.34
N THR A 189 0.52 18.05 -10.60
CA THR A 189 0.13 18.77 -9.37
C THR A 189 1.09 18.45 -8.24
N ILE A 190 1.63 19.49 -7.61
CA ILE A 190 2.43 19.36 -6.39
C ILE A 190 1.48 19.12 -5.21
N PRO A 191 1.70 18.06 -4.39
CA PRO A 191 0.84 17.80 -3.24
C PRO A 191 0.91 18.92 -2.21
N ASP A 192 -0.25 19.30 -1.69
CA ASP A 192 -0.43 20.16 -0.52
C ASP A 192 -1.38 19.46 0.47
N GLU A 193 -1.02 18.22 0.80
CA GLU A 193 -1.81 17.37 1.68
C GLU A 193 -0.91 16.61 2.65
N GLN A 194 -1.51 16.17 3.74
CA GLN A 194 -0.90 15.24 4.69
C GLN A 194 -1.81 14.06 4.86
N LEU A 195 -1.22 12.86 4.85
CA LEU A 195 -1.98 11.62 4.80
C LEU A 195 -2.03 10.91 6.15
N PRO A 196 -3.07 10.08 6.40
CA PRO A 196 -3.13 9.21 7.56
C PRO A 196 -1.95 8.23 7.66
N LEU A 197 -1.71 7.70 8.86
CA LEU A 197 -0.81 6.57 9.09
C LEU A 197 -1.43 5.26 8.59
N MET A 198 -0.60 4.22 8.51
CA MET A 198 -1.07 2.85 8.31
C MET A 198 -0.22 1.88 9.13
N ALA A 199 -0.81 0.76 9.52
CA ALA A 199 -0.09 -0.40 10.03
C ALA A 199 -0.64 -1.67 9.35
N ASN A 200 0.19 -2.69 9.16
CA ASN A 200 -0.29 -4.03 8.87
C ASN A 200 0.13 -5.02 9.92
N TYR A 201 -0.62 -6.11 9.98
CA TYR A 201 -0.47 -7.17 10.96
C TYR A 201 -0.37 -8.50 10.22
N THR A 202 0.80 -9.11 10.28
CA THR A 202 1.09 -10.39 9.63
C THR A 202 0.62 -11.54 10.51
N LEU A 203 -0.24 -12.39 9.97
CA LEU A 203 -0.69 -13.62 10.59
C LEU A 203 0.29 -14.74 10.19
N HIS A 204 1.19 -15.13 11.09
CA HIS A 204 2.09 -16.27 10.86
C HIS A 204 1.42 -17.57 11.31
N HIS A 205 1.65 -18.64 10.56
CA HIS A 205 1.16 -19.98 10.93
C HIS A 205 1.77 -20.53 12.24
N ASN A 206 2.90 -19.99 12.68
CA ASN A 206 3.66 -20.51 13.81
C ASN A 206 3.77 -19.52 14.98
N GLU A 207 3.02 -18.42 14.96
CA GLU A 207 3.04 -17.40 16.01
C GLU A 207 1.60 -17.05 16.41
N ALA A 208 1.29 -17.07 17.71
CA ALA A 208 -0.05 -16.78 18.21
C ALA A 208 -0.38 -15.28 18.19
N MET A 209 0.64 -14.43 18.12
CA MET A 209 0.50 -12.97 18.06
C MET A 209 0.74 -12.49 16.63
N PRO A 210 -0.06 -11.54 16.13
CA PRO A 210 0.20 -10.91 14.84
C PRO A 210 1.45 -10.02 14.88
N GLU A 211 2.27 -10.06 13.83
CA GLU A 211 3.49 -9.23 13.74
C GLU A 211 3.17 -7.86 13.09
N PRO A 212 3.44 -6.73 13.78
CA PRO A 212 3.18 -5.40 13.26
C PRO A 212 4.23 -4.93 12.25
N GLN A 213 3.78 -4.15 11.27
CA GLN A 213 4.61 -3.31 10.40
C GLN A 213 3.93 -1.96 10.27
N VAL A 214 4.61 -0.88 10.67
CA VAL A 214 4.07 0.49 10.64
C VAL A 214 4.52 1.23 9.39
N TYR A 215 3.73 2.21 8.96
CA TYR A 215 3.99 3.05 7.79
C TYR A 215 4.01 4.51 8.20
N PHE A 216 5.13 5.16 7.91
CA PHE A 216 5.30 6.60 7.97
C PHE A 216 4.90 7.17 6.61
N THR A 217 3.70 7.75 6.51
CA THR A 217 3.18 8.29 5.25
C THR A 217 3.80 9.66 4.99
N THR A 218 4.77 9.70 4.08
CA THR A 218 5.67 10.85 3.86
C THR A 218 5.32 11.68 2.64
N PHE A 219 4.34 11.24 1.84
CA PHE A 219 3.82 11.98 0.70
C PHE A 219 3.40 13.40 1.11
N GLY A 220 3.81 14.40 0.33
CA GLY A 220 3.62 15.83 0.63
C GLY A 220 4.73 16.47 1.45
N LEU A 221 5.66 15.70 2.02
CA LEU A 221 6.81 16.20 2.78
C LEU A 221 8.07 16.29 1.92
N ASN A 222 8.92 17.26 2.22
CA ASN A 222 10.16 17.50 1.47
C ASN A 222 11.07 16.24 1.42
N ASP A 223 11.32 15.76 0.21
CA ASP A 223 12.05 14.51 -0.05
C ASP A 223 13.52 14.56 0.39
N GLY A 224 14.15 15.74 0.27
CA GLY A 224 15.53 15.96 0.74
C GLY A 224 15.66 15.76 2.25
N ARG A 225 14.73 16.34 3.02
CA ARG A 225 14.66 16.17 4.49
C ARG A 225 14.39 14.71 4.88
N ILE A 226 13.47 14.04 4.17
CA ILE A 226 13.19 12.61 4.41
C ILE A 226 14.44 11.77 4.15
N ALA A 227 15.14 12.01 3.05
CA ALA A 227 16.36 11.29 2.72
C ALA A 227 17.48 11.51 3.76
N GLU A 228 17.58 12.70 4.36
CA GLU A 228 18.53 12.97 5.46
C GLU A 228 18.20 12.22 6.74
N GLY A 229 16.93 12.17 7.12
CA GLY A 229 16.47 11.36 8.25
C GLY A 229 16.77 9.88 8.04
N LEU A 230 16.52 9.36 6.83
CA LEU A 230 16.84 7.99 6.45
C LEU A 230 18.35 7.70 6.48
N VAL A 231 19.18 8.58 5.93
CA VAL A 231 20.65 8.40 5.97
C VAL A 231 21.15 8.36 7.40
N THR A 232 20.69 9.28 8.25
CA THR A 232 21.02 9.27 9.69
C THR A 232 20.59 7.96 10.32
N PHE A 233 19.41 7.44 9.94
CA PHE A 233 18.96 6.14 10.42
C PHE A 233 19.92 5.03 9.96
N PHE A 234 20.31 4.99 8.68
CA PHE A 234 21.21 3.99 8.12
C PHE A 234 22.58 3.98 8.79
N GLU A 235 23.18 5.15 9.03
CA GLU A 235 24.48 5.29 9.70
C GLU A 235 24.47 4.67 11.11
N ARG A 236 23.43 4.97 11.90
CA ARG A 236 23.27 4.42 13.25
C ARG A 236 23.06 2.91 13.28
N ARG A 237 22.74 2.30 12.12
CA ARG A 237 22.59 0.85 11.93
C ARG A 237 23.84 0.19 11.31
N GLY A 238 24.87 0.97 11.01
CA GLY A 238 26.06 0.47 10.30
C GLY A 238 25.75 0.05 8.86
N TRP A 239 24.67 0.57 8.26
CA TRP A 239 24.32 0.31 6.86
C TRP A 239 25.09 1.24 5.93
N ASP A 240 26.42 1.23 6.06
CA ASP A 240 27.31 2.28 5.54
C ASP A 240 27.21 2.48 4.03
N HIS A 241 27.00 1.39 3.28
CA HIS A 241 26.80 1.50 1.84
C HIS A 241 25.52 2.27 1.51
N MET A 242 24.40 1.92 2.17
CA MET A 242 23.12 2.60 1.97
C MET A 242 23.20 4.07 2.38
N ALA A 243 23.80 4.36 3.54
CA ALA A 243 24.02 5.73 4.01
C ALA A 243 24.76 6.60 2.97
N ARG A 244 25.82 6.05 2.36
CA ARG A 244 26.62 6.78 1.36
C ARG A 244 25.93 6.95 0.01
N THR A 245 25.11 6.00 -0.44
CA THR A 245 24.61 6.00 -1.83
C THR A 245 23.15 6.44 -1.97
N TYR A 246 22.36 6.45 -0.89
CA TYR A 246 20.91 6.63 -0.96
C TYR A 246 20.50 7.96 -1.61
N LYS A 247 21.04 9.10 -1.14
CA LYS A 247 20.69 10.42 -1.68
C LYS A 247 21.04 10.55 -3.16
N ASP A 248 22.21 10.08 -3.56
CA ASP A 248 22.67 10.16 -4.95
C ASP A 248 21.86 9.24 -5.87
N SER A 249 21.49 8.06 -5.38
CA SER A 249 20.63 7.12 -6.11
C SER A 249 19.22 7.69 -6.31
N LEU A 250 18.66 8.33 -5.28
CA LEU A 250 17.35 8.98 -5.36
C LEU A 250 17.36 10.14 -6.39
N ARG A 251 18.41 10.99 -6.35
CA ARG A 251 18.61 12.07 -7.32
C ARG A 251 18.75 11.55 -8.75
N ALA A 252 19.44 10.42 -8.94
CA ALA A 252 19.65 9.81 -10.25
C ALA A 252 18.35 9.31 -10.91
N TYR A 253 17.29 9.03 -10.14
CA TYR A 253 15.98 8.70 -10.72
C TYR A 253 15.29 9.93 -11.35
N TYR A 254 15.55 11.13 -10.83
CA TYR A 254 14.93 12.38 -11.26
C TYR A 254 15.99 13.48 -11.46
N PRO A 255 16.95 13.30 -12.38
CA PRO A 255 18.15 14.14 -12.46
C PRO A 255 17.86 15.60 -12.89
N HIS A 256 16.70 15.83 -13.53
CA HIS A 256 16.27 17.14 -14.03
C HIS A 256 15.28 17.86 -13.10
N ALA A 257 14.94 17.26 -11.97
CA ALA A 257 14.05 17.88 -10.99
C ALA A 257 14.83 18.81 -10.05
N ASP A 258 14.16 19.85 -9.55
CA ASP A 258 14.66 20.67 -8.46
C ASP A 258 14.60 19.88 -7.13
N GLN A 259 15.76 19.36 -6.73
CA GLN A 259 15.87 18.47 -5.57
C GLN A 259 15.53 19.15 -4.24
N GLU A 260 15.54 20.49 -4.18
CA GLU A 260 15.25 21.22 -2.95
C GLU A 260 13.74 21.31 -2.69
N THR A 261 12.91 21.24 -3.74
CA THR A 261 11.45 21.45 -3.65
C THR A 261 10.62 20.19 -3.79
N LEU A 262 11.19 19.07 -4.22
CA LEU A 262 10.50 17.78 -4.30
C LEU A 262 9.85 17.38 -2.97
N ASN A 263 8.57 17.00 -3.02
CA ASN A 263 7.79 16.56 -1.85
C ASN A 263 6.84 15.38 -2.15
N TYR A 264 7.15 14.58 -3.17
CA TYR A 264 6.27 13.52 -3.67
C TYR A 264 7.01 12.23 -4.06
N LEU A 265 8.34 12.18 -3.95
CA LEU A 265 9.08 10.97 -4.28
C LEU A 265 8.82 9.89 -3.23
N HIS A 266 8.91 10.19 -1.93
CA HIS A 266 8.60 9.23 -0.88
C HIS A 266 7.10 9.21 -0.61
N ALA A 267 6.40 8.19 -1.09
CA ALA A 267 4.98 8.01 -0.77
C ALA A 267 4.83 7.59 0.71
N TYR A 268 5.58 6.57 1.12
CA TYR A 268 5.63 6.08 2.50
C TYR A 268 6.91 5.29 2.77
N ILE A 269 7.26 5.20 4.05
CA ILE A 269 8.34 4.36 4.57
C ILE A 269 7.69 3.32 5.49
N SER A 270 7.98 2.03 5.29
CA SER A 270 7.50 0.98 6.19
C SER A 270 8.62 0.48 7.09
N PHE A 271 8.29 0.17 8.35
CA PHE A 271 9.21 -0.41 9.31
C PHE A 271 8.61 -1.63 10.01
N SER A 272 9.39 -2.71 10.11
CA SER A 272 9.12 -3.86 10.97
C SER A 272 10.41 -4.33 11.64
N TYR A 273 10.28 -5.08 12.74
CA TYR A 273 11.42 -5.59 13.48
C TYR A 273 11.19 -7.05 13.83
N ARG A 274 12.01 -7.94 13.25
CA ARG A 274 11.82 -9.38 13.39
C ARG A 274 13.13 -10.09 13.61
N LYS A 275 13.16 -11.01 14.59
CA LYS A 275 14.34 -11.83 14.90
C LYS A 275 15.61 -10.98 15.09
N GLY A 276 15.47 -9.86 15.81
CA GLY A 276 16.58 -8.94 16.06
C GLY A 276 17.02 -8.10 14.87
N THR A 277 16.29 -8.13 13.74
CA THR A 277 16.66 -7.44 12.51
C THR A 277 15.63 -6.35 12.18
N PRO A 278 16.06 -5.09 12.01
CA PRO A 278 15.21 -4.03 11.48
C PRO A 278 15.05 -4.17 9.97
N TYR A 279 13.80 -4.09 9.50
CA TYR A 279 13.44 -4.07 8.09
C TYR A 279 12.81 -2.73 7.78
N LEU A 280 13.48 -1.94 6.94
CA LEU A 280 13.00 -0.66 6.45
C LEU A 280 12.86 -0.72 4.93
N SER A 281 11.69 -0.34 4.42
CA SER A 281 11.43 -0.23 2.98
C SER A 281 10.91 1.15 2.65
N VAL A 282 11.36 1.70 1.53
CA VAL A 282 10.88 2.96 0.97
C VAL A 282 10.00 2.68 -0.25
N TYR A 283 8.90 3.41 -0.38
CA TYR A 283 7.98 3.30 -1.50
C TYR A 283 8.01 4.60 -2.27
N LEU A 284 8.52 4.53 -3.50
CA LEU A 284 8.89 5.70 -4.26
C LEU A 284 7.95 5.94 -5.45
N GLN A 285 7.82 7.20 -5.85
CA GLN A 285 7.34 7.59 -7.17
C GLN A 285 8.20 6.90 -8.24
N THR A 286 7.55 6.34 -9.26
CA THR A 286 8.19 5.49 -10.28
C THR A 286 7.67 5.82 -11.69
N PHE A 287 7.44 7.10 -11.94
CA PHE A 287 6.90 7.61 -13.21
C PHE A 287 7.80 8.74 -13.74
N GLU A 288 7.96 8.82 -15.06
CA GLU A 288 8.73 9.88 -15.76
C GLU A 288 10.17 10.10 -15.25
N THR A 289 10.85 9.00 -14.92
CA THR A 289 12.24 8.99 -14.43
C THR A 289 13.28 9.25 -15.52
N GLY A 290 14.52 9.56 -15.13
CA GLY A 290 15.67 9.72 -16.02
C GLY A 290 15.56 10.94 -16.92
N ASP A 291 15.89 10.78 -18.21
CA ASP A 291 15.85 11.88 -19.20
C ASP A 291 14.44 12.19 -19.74
N TRP A 292 13.40 11.57 -19.18
CA TRP A 292 12.03 11.80 -19.65
C TRP A 292 11.65 13.29 -19.79
N PRO A 293 11.89 14.16 -18.78
CA PRO A 293 11.49 15.57 -18.84
C PRO A 293 12.13 16.38 -19.97
N ILE A 294 13.29 15.94 -20.48
CA ILE A 294 14.04 16.59 -21.56
C ILE A 294 13.96 15.82 -22.88
N SER A 295 13.24 14.70 -22.91
CA SER A 295 13.11 13.85 -24.10
C SER A 295 12.01 14.38 -25.03
N ASN A 296 12.13 14.06 -26.33
CA ASN A 296 11.09 14.37 -27.32
C ASN A 296 9.76 13.62 -27.09
N PHE A 297 9.70 12.68 -26.13
CA PHE A 297 8.46 12.04 -25.68
C PHE A 297 7.70 12.89 -24.64
N GLY A 298 8.38 13.81 -23.95
CA GLY A 298 7.80 14.73 -22.96
C GLY A 298 7.28 16.05 -23.53
N ILE A 299 7.48 16.30 -24.83
CA ILE A 299 6.91 17.49 -25.51
C ILE A 299 5.46 17.17 -25.86
N PRO A 300 4.45 17.85 -25.28
CA PRO A 300 3.09 17.74 -25.81
C PRO A 300 3.13 18.19 -27.26
N VAL A 301 2.69 17.34 -28.18
CA VAL A 301 2.57 17.69 -29.60
C VAL A 301 1.68 18.93 -29.68
N VAL A 302 2.30 20.10 -29.84
CA VAL A 302 1.59 21.35 -30.05
C VAL A 302 0.93 21.27 -31.42
N LYS A 303 -0.37 21.00 -31.44
CA LYS A 303 -1.23 21.41 -32.55
C LYS A 303 -2.16 22.52 -32.06
N PRO A 304 -1.93 23.78 -32.47
CA PRO A 304 -2.94 24.81 -32.35
C PRO A 304 -3.73 24.86 -33.66
N LEU A 305 -5.05 24.63 -33.62
CA LEU A 305 -6.04 25.37 -34.43
C LEU A 305 -7.49 24.96 -34.09
N ARG A 306 -8.10 25.84 -33.28
CA ARG A 306 -9.50 26.28 -33.15
C ARG A 306 -10.71 25.45 -33.66
N SER A 307 -11.61 25.28 -32.68
CA SER A 307 -13.04 25.69 -32.61
C SER A 307 -14.17 24.84 -33.19
N ASN A 308 -15.14 24.62 -32.28
CA ASN A 308 -16.55 24.25 -32.42
C ASN A 308 -16.86 22.80 -32.79
N VAL A 309 -17.44 22.04 -31.86
CA VAL A 309 -18.88 21.70 -31.81
C VAL A 309 -19.14 20.75 -30.62
N GLY A 310 -20.14 21.09 -29.81
CA GLY A 310 -21.10 20.14 -29.24
C GLY A 310 -20.70 19.29 -28.04
N CYS A 311 -21.37 19.54 -26.91
CA CYS A 311 -21.60 18.52 -25.89
C CYS A 311 -22.10 17.23 -26.53
N GLN A 312 -21.36 16.14 -26.39
CA GLN A 312 -21.89 14.77 -26.42
C GLN A 312 -20.83 13.82 -25.82
N HIS A 313 -21.21 13.16 -24.72
CA HIS A 313 -20.57 11.91 -24.32
C HIS A 313 -20.69 10.88 -25.46
N PRO A 314 -19.70 9.99 -25.61
CA PRO A 314 -20.02 8.62 -25.93
C PRO A 314 -19.32 7.62 -25.02
N ILE A 315 -20.16 6.85 -24.33
CA ILE A 315 -19.95 5.46 -23.96
C ILE A 315 -19.63 4.67 -25.23
N SER A 316 -18.56 3.87 -25.25
CA SER A 316 -18.51 2.52 -25.83
C SER A 316 -17.05 2.05 -26.02
N PHE A 317 -16.63 1.07 -25.24
CA PHE A 317 -15.53 0.18 -25.61
C PHE A 317 -16.12 -1.02 -26.34
N SER A 318 -16.17 -0.95 -27.67
CA SER A 318 -16.38 -2.13 -28.51
C SER A 318 -15.67 -1.97 -29.85
N ILE A 319 -14.35 -2.18 -29.85
CA ILE A 319 -13.61 -2.53 -31.07
C ILE A 319 -12.64 -3.68 -30.72
N PRO A 320 -12.82 -4.89 -31.27
CA PRO A 320 -11.83 -5.95 -31.19
C PRO A 320 -10.62 -5.57 -32.06
N ILE A 321 -9.41 -5.81 -31.55
CA ILE A 321 -8.18 -5.72 -32.35
C ILE A 321 -8.23 -6.82 -33.42
N THR A 322 -8.61 -6.46 -34.64
CA THR A 322 -8.50 -7.34 -35.81
C THR A 322 -7.10 -7.23 -36.41
N LYS A 323 -6.58 -8.41 -36.78
CA LYS A 323 -5.25 -8.66 -37.37
C LYS A 323 -5.00 -7.79 -38.61
N ALA A 324 -3.82 -7.18 -38.68
CA ALA A 324 -3.28 -6.62 -39.92
C ALA A 324 -3.04 -7.74 -40.95
N PRO A 325 -3.39 -7.56 -42.24
CA PRO A 325 -2.96 -8.47 -43.28
C PRO A 325 -1.54 -8.14 -43.73
N LEU A 326 -0.75 -9.20 -43.88
CA LEU A 326 0.49 -9.22 -44.65
C LEU A 326 0.17 -8.83 -46.11
N LEU A 327 0.76 -7.74 -46.59
CA LEU A 327 0.91 -7.49 -48.01
C LEU A 327 2.34 -7.83 -48.39
N GLY A 328 2.50 -8.92 -49.11
CA GLY A 328 3.65 -9.15 -49.98
C GLY A 328 3.30 -8.74 -51.40
N VAL A 329 4.15 -7.91 -51.99
CA VAL A 329 4.88 -8.19 -53.24
C VAL A 329 6.26 -7.57 -53.08
#